data_AF-A0A0C2H2P3-F1
#
_entry.id   AF-A0A0C2H2P3-F1
#
_cell.length_a   1.000
_cell.length_b   1.000
_cell.length_c   1.000
_cell.angle_alpha   90.00
_cell.angle_beta   90.00
_cell.angle_gamma   90.00
#
_symmetry.space_group_name_H-M   'P 1'
#
loop_
_entity.id
_entity.type
_entity.pdbx_description
1 polymer ?
#
loop_
_entity_poly.entity_id
_entity_poly.type
_entity_poly.pdbx_seq_one_letter_code
_entity_poly.pdbx_strand_id
1 'polypeptide(L)'
;MGDLMDVFGEQIINMGNLSEKADLVPRNLDVNRINGEALDKLPGQLRVYRSIDEVLNDQQCEYEYSGEFLNSLAPAGVPPHALRLKKKRL
;
A
#
# COMPACT_ATOMS: atom_id res chain seq x y z
N MET A 1 4.69 -10.31 -20.90
CA MET A 1 5.21 -10.74 -19.59
C MET A 1 3.97 -10.82 -18.70
N GLY A 2 3.57 -12.00 -18.26
CA GLY A 2 2.32 -12.18 -17.51
C GLY A 2 2.41 -11.53 -16.13
N ASP A 3 1.30 -10.98 -15.66
CA ASP A 3 1.20 -10.42 -14.31
C ASP A 3 1.32 -11.55 -13.26
N LEU A 4 2.03 -11.31 -12.17
CA LEU A 4 2.15 -12.27 -11.07
C LEU A 4 0.77 -12.64 -10.51
N MET A 5 -0.15 -11.68 -10.48
CA MET A 5 -1.52 -11.90 -10.03
C MET A 5 -2.35 -12.74 -11.00
N ASP A 6 -2.08 -12.68 -12.31
CA ASP A 6 -2.73 -13.54 -13.30
C ASP A 6 -2.27 -14.99 -13.19
N VAL A 7 -1.01 -15.22 -12.79
CA VAL A 7 -0.41 -16.56 -12.72
C VAL A 7 -0.61 -17.22 -11.36
N PHE A 8 -0.47 -16.45 -10.28
CA PHE A 8 -0.46 -16.98 -8.91
C PHE A 8 -1.52 -16.36 -7.98
N GLY A 9 -2.32 -15.41 -8.45
CA GLY A 9 -3.27 -14.67 -7.62
C GLY A 9 -4.23 -15.56 -6.84
N GLU A 10 -4.75 -16.64 -7.44
CA GLU A 10 -5.60 -17.59 -6.70
C GLU A 10 -4.84 -18.32 -5.59
N GLN A 11 -3.57 -18.71 -5.82
CA GLN A 11 -2.77 -19.43 -4.83
C GLN A 11 -2.32 -18.54 -3.66
N ILE A 12 -2.14 -17.25 -3.94
CA ILE A 12 -1.80 -16.23 -2.93
C ILE A 12 -2.99 -16.04 -1.97
N ILE A 13 -4.21 -16.01 -2.50
CA ILE A 13 -5.40 -15.59 -1.74
C ILE A 13 -6.13 -16.78 -1.10
N ASN A 14 -6.10 -17.95 -1.74
CA ASN A 14 -6.96 -19.08 -1.40
C ASN A 14 -6.35 -20.06 -0.38
N MET A 15 -5.07 -19.90 0.00
CA MET A 15 -4.48 -20.70 1.07
C MET A 15 -4.56 -19.94 2.39
N GLY A 16 -5.22 -20.52 3.39
CA GLY A 16 -5.53 -19.92 4.70
C GLY A 16 -4.36 -19.32 5.51
N ASN A 17 -3.12 -19.39 5.02
CA ASN A 17 -1.91 -18.87 5.64
C ASN A 17 -1.15 -17.87 4.73
N LEU A 18 -1.73 -16.70 4.47
CA LEU A 18 -1.01 -15.53 3.92
C LEU A 18 0.18 -15.09 4.80
N SER A 19 0.19 -15.45 6.09
CA SER A 19 1.29 -15.14 7.01
C SER A 19 2.56 -15.95 6.76
N GLU A 20 2.48 -17.02 5.96
CA GLU A 20 3.61 -17.91 5.67
C GLU A 20 4.18 -17.70 4.26
N LYS A 21 3.63 -16.74 3.51
CA LYS A 21 4.00 -16.45 2.12
C LYS A 21 4.47 -15.00 1.99
N ALA A 22 5.53 -14.81 1.21
CA ALA A 22 6.05 -13.49 0.87
C ALA A 22 6.35 -13.45 -0.63
N ASP A 23 5.81 -12.43 -1.30
CA ASP A 23 6.13 -12.17 -2.69
C ASP A 23 7.33 -11.24 -2.78
N LEU A 24 8.39 -11.68 -3.46
CA LEU A 24 9.53 -10.85 -3.81
C LEU A 24 9.44 -10.46 -5.28
N VAL A 25 9.29 -9.17 -5.53
CA VAL A 25 9.31 -8.59 -6.88
C VAL A 25 10.39 -7.50 -6.94
N PRO A 26 11.10 -7.33 -8.07
CA PRO A 26 12.24 -6.40 -8.15
C PRO A 26 11.90 -4.92 -7.90
N ARG A 27 10.63 -4.52 -8.05
CA ARG A 27 10.19 -3.13 -7.92
C ARG A 27 9.07 -3.00 -6.89
N ASN A 28 9.22 -2.02 -5.99
CA ASN A 28 8.19 -1.69 -4.99
C ASN A 28 6.85 -1.29 -5.62
N LEU A 29 6.86 -0.71 -6.84
CA LEU A 29 5.64 -0.40 -7.60
C LEU A 29 4.80 -1.66 -7.87
N ASP A 30 5.46 -2.73 -8.30
CA ASP A 30 4.80 -4.00 -8.59
C ASP A 30 4.29 -4.65 -7.30
N VAL A 31 5.08 -4.61 -6.22
CA VAL A 31 4.68 -5.09 -4.88
C VAL A 31 3.44 -4.35 -4.37
N ASN A 32 3.40 -3.02 -4.50
CA ASN A 32 2.26 -2.22 -4.06
C ASN A 32 0.98 -2.56 -4.83
N ARG A 33 1.11 -2.83 -6.13
CA ARG A 33 -0.02 -3.25 -6.97
C ARG A 33 -0.55 -4.62 -6.53
N ILE A 34 0.33 -5.61 -6.40
CA ILE A 34 -0.01 -6.97 -5.95
C ILE A 34 -0.67 -6.94 -4.56
N ASN A 35 -0.08 -6.21 -3.62
CA ASN A 35 -0.63 -6.04 -2.27
C ASN A 35 -2.02 -5.39 -2.30
N GLY A 36 -2.24 -4.40 -3.19
CA GLY A 36 -3.54 -3.76 -3.38
C GLY A 36 -4.60 -4.73 -3.89
N GLU A 37 -4.29 -5.50 -4.93
CA GLU A 37 -5.20 -6.49 -5.52
C GLU A 37 -5.50 -7.65 -4.55
N ALA A 38 -4.49 -8.11 -3.81
CA ALA A 38 -4.66 -9.11 -2.76
C ALA A 38 -5.55 -8.58 -1.62
N LEU A 39 -5.34 -7.33 -1.19
CA LEU A 39 -6.16 -6.67 -0.19
C LEU A 39 -7.62 -6.54 -0.64
N ASP A 40 -7.88 -6.25 -1.92
CA ASP A 40 -9.24 -6.12 -2.45
C ASP A 40 -10.00 -7.44 -2.39
N LYS A 41 -9.33 -8.55 -2.65
CA LYS A 41 -9.91 -9.91 -2.61
C LYS A 41 -10.07 -10.47 -1.19
N LEU A 42 -9.37 -9.92 -0.19
CA LEU A 42 -9.54 -10.33 1.21
C LEU A 42 -10.94 -9.98 1.75
N PRO A 43 -11.59 -10.89 2.49
CA PRO A 43 -12.84 -10.58 3.17
C PRO A 43 -12.61 -9.57 4.30
N GLY A 44 -13.62 -8.75 4.59
CA GLY A 44 -13.61 -7.78 5.69
C GLY A 44 -13.69 -6.32 5.24
N GLN A 45 -14.01 -5.45 6.20
CA GLN A 45 -14.19 -4.03 5.94
C GLN A 45 -12.83 -3.35 5.73
N LEU A 46 -12.69 -2.65 4.60
CA LEU A 46 -11.55 -1.80 4.32
C LEU A 46 -11.55 -0.58 5.24
N ARG A 47 -10.42 -0.32 5.89
CA ARG A 47 -10.15 0.91 6.64
C ARG A 47 -8.99 1.64 5.98
N VAL A 48 -9.15 2.95 5.84
CA VAL A 48 -8.12 3.84 5.29
C VAL A 48 -7.68 4.79 6.39
N TYR A 49 -6.40 4.77 6.72
CA TYR A 49 -5.77 5.70 7.64
C TYR A 49 -4.98 6.71 6.81
N ARG A 50 -5.27 8.00 7.00
CA ARG A 50 -4.55 9.08 6.32
C ARG A 50 -3.48 9.64 7.25
N SER A 51 -2.26 9.88 6.76
CA SER A 51 -1.27 10.60 7.55
C SER A 51 -1.73 12.04 7.76
N ILE A 52 -1.32 12.60 8.89
CA ILE A 52 -1.46 14.02 9.20
C ILE A 52 -0.11 14.63 8.82
N ASP A 53 0.01 15.06 7.56
CA ASP A 53 1.24 15.68 7.06
C ASP A 53 1.21 17.16 7.46
N GLU A 54 1.67 17.47 8.67
CA GLU A 54 1.89 18.84 9.11
C GLU A 54 3.29 19.30 8.68
N VAL A 55 3.35 20.41 7.94
CA VAL A 55 4.61 21.06 7.60
C VAL A 55 5.17 21.68 8.87
N LEU A 56 6.30 21.16 9.37
CA LEU A 56 7.04 21.77 10.46
C LEU A 56 7.74 23.04 9.96
N ASN A 57 6.96 24.12 9.88
CA ASN A 57 7.33 25.52 9.92
C ASN A 57 8.71 25.88 9.30
N ASP A 58 8.76 25.93 7.98
CA ASP A 58 9.53 26.95 7.27
C ASP A 58 8.53 27.67 6.37
N GLN A 59 8.31 28.96 6.64
CA GLN A 59 7.35 29.80 5.89
C GLN A 59 7.65 29.85 4.38
N GLN A 60 8.80 29.35 3.93
CA GLN A 60 9.14 29.15 2.52
C GLN A 60 8.59 27.84 1.94
N CYS A 61 8.60 26.73 2.68
CA CYS A 61 8.22 25.41 2.17
C CYS A 61 6.70 25.23 1.98
N GLU A 62 5.89 25.94 2.77
CA GLU A 62 4.42 25.88 2.68
C GLU A 62 3.87 26.46 1.36
N TYR A 63 4.61 27.41 0.73
CA TYR A 63 4.26 27.95 -0.58
C TYR A 63 4.86 27.17 -1.75
N GLU A 64 5.87 26.33 -1.50
CA GLU A 64 6.67 25.68 -2.54
C GLU A 64 6.08 24.32 -2.97
N TYR A 65 5.34 23.66 -2.08
CA TYR A 65 4.73 22.36 -2.32
C TYR A 65 3.27 22.31 -1.88
N SER A 66 2.38 21.92 -2.78
CA SER A 66 0.97 21.70 -2.41
C SER A 66 0.85 20.46 -1.50
N GLY A 67 -0.15 20.47 -0.62
CA GLY A 67 -0.47 19.28 0.20
C GLY A 67 -0.71 18.04 -0.66
N GLU A 68 -1.29 18.19 -1.85
CA GLU A 68 -1.46 17.09 -2.80
C GLU A 68 -0.12 16.51 -3.29
N PHE A 69 0.87 17.36 -3.57
CA PHE A 69 2.21 16.92 -3.94
C PHE A 69 2.85 16.13 -2.80
N LEU A 70 2.78 16.65 -1.57
CA LEU A 70 3.32 15.95 -0.39
C LEU A 70 2.63 14.61 -0.15
N ASN A 71 1.29 14.58 -0.25
CA ASN A 71 0.49 13.36 -0.10
C ASN A 71 0.77 12.32 -1.20
N SER A 72 1.34 12.73 -2.33
CA SER A 72 1.74 11.83 -3.44
C SER A 72 3.12 11.19 -3.23
N LEU A 73 3.92 11.74 -2.30
CA LEU A 73 5.24 11.19 -2.02
C LEU A 73 5.10 9.82 -1.36
N ALA A 74 5.85 8.85 -1.87
CA ALA A 74 5.99 7.52 -1.28
C ALA A 74 7.47 7.21 -1.02
N PRO A 75 8.12 7.91 -0.06
CA PRO A 75 9.51 7.64 0.27
C PRO A 75 9.68 6.21 0.78
N ALA A 76 10.84 5.62 0.50
CA ALA A 76 11.16 4.30 1.02
C ALA A 76 11.25 4.33 2.55
N GLY A 77 10.64 3.36 3.22
CA GLY A 77 10.72 3.21 4.68
C GLY A 77 9.63 3.93 5.48
N VAL A 78 8.71 4.66 4.84
CA VAL A 78 7.51 5.23 5.50
C VAL A 78 6.23 4.69 4.86
N PRO A 79 5.13 4.55 5.64
CA PRO A 79 3.85 4.18 5.07
C PRO A 79 3.33 5.28 4.11
N PRO A 80 2.56 4.92 3.07
CA PRO A 80 1.96 5.90 2.17
C PRO A 80 0.96 6.79 2.91
N HIS A 81 0.72 8.00 2.39
CA HIS A 81 -0.26 8.94 2.94
C HIS A 81 -1.62 8.27 3.20
N ALA A 82 -2.10 7.42 2.29
CA ALA A 82 -3.33 6.65 2.48
C ALA A 82 -3.02 5.15 2.72
N LEU A 83 -2.92 4.76 3.98
CA LEU A 83 -2.70 3.38 4.39
C LEU A 83 -4.01 2.59 4.40
N ARG A 84 -4.12 1.59 3.51
CA ARG A 84 -5.29 0.72 3.34
C ARG A 84 -5.10 -0.59 4.10
N LEU A 85 -6.02 -0.95 5.00
CA LEU A 85 -5.94 -2.17 5.81
C LEU A 85 -7.30 -2.88 5.92
N LYS A 86 -7.27 -4.21 6.02
CA LYS A 86 -8.41 -5.05 6.41
C LYS A 86 -8.01 -5.89 7.62
N LYS A 87 -8.93 -6.05 8.58
CA LYS A 87 -8.68 -6.89 9.76
C LYS A 87 -8.76 -8.36 9.35
N LYS A 88 -7.69 -9.13 9.57
CA LYS A 88 -7.73 -10.60 9.44
C LYS A 88 -8.70 -11.14 10.49
N ARG A 89 -9.75 -11.85 10.06
CA ARG A 89 -10.60 -12.62 10.97
C ARG A 89 -9.85 -13.91 11.28
N LEU A 90 -9.32 -14.02 12.50
CA LEU A 90 -8.79 -15.29 13.04
C LEU A 90 -9.94 -16.29 13.18
#